data_AF-A0A2D4JZP4-F1
#
_entry.id   AF-A0A2D4JZP4-F1
#
_cell.length_a   1.000
_cell.length_b   1.000
_cell.length_c   1.000
_cell.angle_alpha   90.00
_cell.angle_beta   90.00
_cell.angle_gamma   90.00
#
_symmetry.space_group_name_H-M   'P 1'
#
loop_
_entity.id
_entity.type
_entity.pdbx_description
1 polymer ?
#
loop_
_entity_poly.entity_id
_entity_poly.type
_entity_poly.pdbx_seq_one_letter_code
_entity_poly.pdbx_strand_id
1 'polypeptide(L)'
;MKLIHAGLHTIALTLAIISLVAVFDFHNAKNIPNMYSLHSWIGLTVVILYALQLVLGFVVFLLPFAPPSLRTAVMPIHIYSGLLIFGTAIATALMGITEKLFFILITPSYSSFPEEGIFVNALGILIVAYGAVILWMATRPQWKRPLEHIFVAHQRIGEGLNDDDWHNPDLEFNSDGAARKRNPKSDEVGQRSTT
;
A
#
# COMPACT_ATOMS: atom_id res chain seq x y z
N MET A 1 -10.18 -2.98 11.36
CA MET A 1 -9.24 -2.42 10.36
C MET A 1 -9.69 -2.58 8.91
N LYS A 2 -10.08 -3.77 8.44
CA LYS A 2 -10.53 -3.95 7.03
C LYS A 2 -11.68 -3.02 6.62
N LEU A 3 -12.66 -2.83 7.51
CA LEU A 3 -13.78 -1.90 7.28
C LEU A 3 -13.33 -0.44 7.18
N ILE A 4 -12.39 0.00 8.03
CA ILE A 4 -11.84 1.38 7.97
C ILE A 4 -11.09 1.59 6.66
N HIS A 5 -10.26 0.62 6.27
CA HIS A 5 -9.54 0.65 5.00
C HIS A 5 -10.52 0.73 3.81
N ALA A 6 -11.50 -0.17 3.74
CA ALA A 6 -12.52 -0.17 2.69
C ALA A 6 -13.33 1.13 2.68
N GLY A 7 -13.72 1.63 3.86
CA GLY A 7 -14.46 2.88 4.00
C GLY A 7 -13.68 4.10 3.49
N LEU A 8 -12.40 4.22 3.88
CA LEU A 8 -11.55 5.32 3.45
C LEU A 8 -11.32 5.30 1.93
N HIS A 9 -11.07 4.12 1.35
CA HIS A 9 -10.94 3.95 -0.10
C HIS A 9 -12.25 4.24 -0.85
N THR A 10 -13.40 3.91 -0.26
CA THR A 10 -14.72 4.23 -0.84
C THR A 10 -14.94 5.75 -0.87
N ILE A 11 -14.65 6.44 0.23
CA ILE A 11 -14.75 7.92 0.28
C ILE A 11 -13.83 8.54 -0.76
N ALA A 12 -12.58 8.09 -0.84
CA ALA A 12 -11.62 8.59 -1.82
C ALA A 12 -12.07 8.37 -3.27
N LEU A 13 -12.63 7.19 -3.60
CA LEU A 13 -13.17 6.91 -4.94
C LEU A 13 -14.36 7.83 -5.26
N THR A 14 -15.28 8.03 -4.31
CA THR A 14 -16.42 8.94 -4.51
C THR A 14 -15.95 10.36 -4.81
N LEU A 15 -14.97 10.89 -4.06
CA LEU A 15 -14.39 12.20 -4.32
C LEU A 15 -13.69 12.27 -5.68
N ALA A 16 -12.98 11.21 -6.09
CA ALA A 16 -12.35 11.13 -7.40
C ALA A 16 -13.38 11.13 -8.54
N ILE A 17 -14.49 10.41 -8.40
CA ILE A 17 -15.59 10.41 -9.37
C ILE A 17 -16.23 11.80 -9.47
N ILE A 18 -16.49 12.45 -8.34
CA ILE A 18 -17.00 13.83 -8.33
C ILE A 18 -16.03 14.77 -9.05
N SER A 19 -14.73 14.64 -8.81
CA SER A 19 -13.70 15.43 -9.51
C SER A 19 -13.69 15.18 -11.02
N LEU A 20 -13.91 13.94 -11.47
CA LEU A 20 -14.01 13.64 -12.90
C LEU A 20 -15.27 14.27 -13.51
N VAL A 21 -16.43 14.08 -12.88
CA VAL A 21 -17.69 14.68 -13.35
C VAL A 21 -17.53 16.19 -13.48
N ALA A 22 -16.92 16.85 -12.49
CA ALA A 22 -16.67 18.29 -12.53
C ALA A 22 -15.83 18.74 -13.74
N VAL A 23 -14.75 18.01 -14.09
CA VAL A 23 -13.91 18.40 -15.25
C VAL A 23 -14.60 18.10 -16.59
N PHE A 24 -15.34 16.98 -16.69
CA PHE A 24 -16.12 16.67 -17.89
C PHE A 24 -17.22 17.71 -18.12
N ASP A 25 -17.96 18.09 -17.07
CA ASP A 25 -18.99 19.13 -17.14
C ASP A 25 -18.39 20.48 -17.53
N PHE A 26 -17.25 20.86 -16.95
CA PHE A 26 -16.54 22.09 -17.31
C PHE A 26 -16.11 22.10 -18.78
N HIS A 27 -15.50 21.02 -19.27
CA HIS A 27 -15.08 20.91 -20.67
C HIS A 27 -16.27 20.95 -21.63
N ASN A 28 -17.33 20.20 -21.33
CA ASN A 28 -18.54 20.18 -22.14
C ASN A 28 -19.20 21.56 -22.20
N ALA A 29 -19.32 22.26 -21.07
CA ALA A 29 -19.87 23.61 -21.01
C ALA A 29 -19.02 24.65 -21.74
N LYS A 30 -17.70 24.42 -21.87
CA LYS A 30 -16.76 25.31 -22.55
C LYS A 30 -16.39 24.87 -23.97
N ASN A 31 -16.98 23.78 -24.47
CA ASN A 31 -16.62 23.15 -25.75
C ASN A 31 -15.12 22.85 -25.87
N ILE A 32 -14.50 22.43 -24.76
CA ILE A 32 -13.11 21.95 -24.74
C ILE A 32 -13.14 20.45 -25.03
N PRO A 33 -12.28 19.93 -25.94
CA PRO A 33 -12.23 18.50 -26.19
C PRO A 33 -11.82 17.74 -24.91
N ASN A 34 -12.47 16.61 -24.65
CA ASN A 34 -12.12 15.73 -23.54
C ASN A 34 -11.01 14.75 -23.93
N MET A 35 -10.29 14.25 -22.92
CA MET A 35 -9.40 13.08 -23.05
C MET A 35 -8.28 13.21 -24.11
N TYR A 36 -7.72 14.41 -24.33
CA TYR A 36 -6.62 14.59 -25.29
C TYR A 36 -5.23 14.66 -24.64
N SER A 37 -5.13 14.95 -23.33
CA SER A 37 -3.84 15.12 -22.64
C SER A 37 -3.35 13.82 -21.99
N LEU A 38 -2.04 13.67 -21.84
CA LEU A 38 -1.46 12.53 -21.12
C LEU A 38 -1.94 12.48 -19.66
N HIS A 39 -2.09 13.64 -19.00
CA HIS A 39 -2.69 13.74 -17.68
C HIS A 39 -4.07 13.07 -17.65
N SER A 40 -4.93 13.35 -18.63
CA SER A 40 -6.27 12.76 -18.70
C SER A 40 -6.25 11.24 -18.93
N TRP A 41 -5.38 10.73 -19.81
CA TRP A 41 -5.28 9.29 -20.10
C TRP A 41 -4.82 8.49 -18.88
N ILE A 42 -3.74 8.95 -18.23
CA ILE A 42 -3.22 8.31 -17.03
C ILE A 42 -4.20 8.48 -15.87
N GLY A 43 -4.81 9.66 -15.71
CA GLY A 43 -5.77 9.92 -14.65
C GLY A 43 -7.03 9.06 -14.72
N LEU A 44 -7.63 8.91 -15.90
CA LEU A 44 -8.77 8.02 -16.06
C LEU A 44 -8.38 6.56 -15.80
N THR A 45 -7.20 6.13 -16.28
CA THR A 45 -6.67 4.79 -16.01
C THR A 45 -6.52 4.54 -14.52
N VAL A 46 -5.97 5.50 -13.77
CA VAL A 46 -5.83 5.43 -12.31
C VAL A 46 -7.19 5.25 -11.63
N VAL A 47 -8.21 6.03 -12.01
CA VAL A 47 -9.55 5.95 -11.39
C VAL A 47 -10.20 4.59 -11.68
N ILE A 48 -10.09 4.09 -12.92
CA ILE A 48 -10.62 2.77 -13.30
C ILE A 48 -9.91 1.66 -12.50
N LEU A 49 -8.58 1.67 -12.47
CA LEU A 49 -7.80 0.67 -11.73
C LEU A 49 -8.07 0.73 -10.22
N TYR A 50 -8.26 1.93 -9.67
CA TYR A 50 -8.61 2.12 -8.26
C TYR A 50 -9.99 1.56 -7.93
N ALA A 51 -10.99 1.77 -8.80
CA ALA A 51 -12.31 1.19 -8.63
C ALA A 51 -12.28 -0.35 -8.70
N LEU A 52 -11.55 -0.91 -9.68
CA LEU A 52 -11.35 -2.36 -9.80
C LEU A 52 -10.63 -2.93 -8.57
N GLN A 53 -9.62 -2.24 -8.07
CA GLN A 53 -8.90 -2.62 -6.86
C GLN A 53 -9.81 -2.63 -5.63
N LEU A 54 -10.69 -1.64 -5.49
CA LEU A 54 -11.65 -1.57 -4.39
C LEU A 54 -12.66 -2.72 -4.46
N VAL A 55 -13.22 -3.01 -5.65
CA VAL A 55 -14.14 -4.13 -5.86
C VAL A 55 -13.47 -5.48 -5.56
N LEU A 56 -12.26 -5.70 -6.10
CA LEU A 56 -11.46 -6.90 -5.82
C LEU A 56 -11.21 -7.04 -4.31
N GLY A 57 -10.78 -5.97 -3.66
CA GLY A 57 -10.49 -5.96 -2.23
C GLY A 57 -11.72 -6.26 -1.38
N PHE A 58 -12.87 -5.71 -1.75
CA PHE A 58 -14.15 -5.97 -1.11
C PHE A 58 -14.56 -7.44 -1.23
N VAL A 59 -14.56 -7.98 -2.46
CA VAL A 59 -15.00 -9.36 -2.74
C VAL A 59 -14.07 -10.39 -2.11
N VAL A 60 -12.75 -10.18 -2.19
CA VAL A 60 -11.77 -11.20 -1.76
C VAL A 60 -11.44 -11.11 -0.26
N PHE A 61 -11.28 -9.91 0.29
CA PHE A 61 -10.74 -9.74 1.65
C PHE A 61 -11.79 -9.35 2.70
N LEU A 62 -12.92 -8.77 2.29
CA LEU A 62 -13.99 -8.36 3.20
C LEU A 62 -15.12 -9.39 3.29
N LEU A 63 -15.60 -9.91 2.16
CA LEU A 63 -16.64 -10.93 2.14
C LEU A 63 -16.10 -12.32 2.58
N PRO A 64 -16.93 -13.15 3.23
CA PRO A 64 -16.51 -14.46 3.74
C PRO A 64 -16.35 -15.53 2.65
N PHE A 65 -16.76 -15.26 1.40
CA PHE A 65 -16.89 -16.27 0.34
C PHE A 65 -15.57 -16.73 -0.29
N ALA A 66 -14.52 -15.91 -0.24
CA ALA A 66 -13.26 -16.22 -0.89
C ALA A 66 -12.45 -17.28 -0.13
N PRO A 67 -11.99 -18.37 -0.79
CA PRO A 67 -11.21 -19.41 -0.14
C PRO A 67 -9.83 -18.88 0.32
N PRO A 68 -9.23 -19.46 1.37
CA PRO A 68 -7.93 -19.01 1.89
C PRO A 68 -6.81 -19.01 0.85
N SER A 69 -6.79 -19.99 -0.06
CA SER A 69 -5.79 -20.08 -1.14
C SER A 69 -5.84 -18.88 -2.08
N LEU A 70 -7.05 -18.47 -2.47
CA LEU A 70 -7.26 -17.29 -3.32
C LEU A 70 -6.81 -16.01 -2.60
N ARG A 71 -7.15 -15.86 -1.32
CA ARG A 71 -6.72 -14.69 -0.53
C ARG A 71 -5.19 -14.58 -0.48
N THR A 72 -4.49 -15.69 -0.25
CA THR A 72 -3.02 -15.72 -0.23
C THR A 72 -2.43 -15.37 -1.59
N ALA A 73 -3.00 -15.89 -2.69
CA ALA A 73 -2.53 -15.62 -4.05
C ALA A 73 -2.76 -14.15 -4.49
N VAL A 74 -3.90 -13.57 -4.13
CA VAL A 74 -4.29 -12.20 -4.54
C VAL A 74 -3.64 -11.12 -3.67
N MET A 75 -3.31 -11.42 -2.40
CA MET A 75 -2.71 -10.45 -1.47
C MET A 75 -1.48 -9.70 -2.01
N PRO A 76 -0.43 -10.35 -2.56
CA PRO A 76 0.72 -9.63 -3.11
C PRO A 76 0.35 -8.74 -4.30
N ILE A 77 -0.56 -9.21 -5.15
CA ILE A 77 -1.07 -8.44 -6.31
C ILE A 77 -1.77 -7.18 -5.79
N HIS A 78 -2.68 -7.32 -4.83
CA HIS A 78 -3.42 -6.23 -4.22
C HIS A 78 -2.50 -5.19 -3.57
N ILE A 79 -1.49 -5.62 -2.80
CA ILE A 79 -0.53 -4.70 -2.20
C ILE A 79 0.26 -3.95 -3.28
N TYR A 80 0.86 -4.66 -4.23
CA TYR A 80 1.71 -4.05 -5.26
C TYR A 80 0.91 -3.07 -6.12
N SER A 81 -0.24 -3.50 -6.63
CA SER A 81 -1.10 -2.64 -7.45
C SER A 81 -1.64 -1.45 -6.66
N GLY A 82 -1.93 -1.59 -5.36
CA GLY A 82 -2.33 -0.46 -4.52
C GLY A 82 -1.25 0.61 -4.40
N LEU A 83 0.01 0.21 -4.18
CA LEU A 83 1.15 1.12 -4.14
C LEU A 83 1.42 1.77 -5.50
N LEU A 84 1.33 0.99 -6.58
CA LEU A 84 1.49 1.49 -7.94
C LEU A 84 0.44 2.55 -8.27
N ILE A 85 -0.85 2.26 -8.02
CA ILE A 85 -1.95 3.20 -8.27
C ILE A 85 -1.75 4.49 -7.46
N PHE A 86 -1.33 4.39 -6.20
CA PHE A 86 -1.03 5.57 -5.38
C PHE A 86 0.10 6.42 -5.95
N GLY A 87 1.20 5.80 -6.37
CA GLY A 87 2.32 6.50 -7.04
C GLY A 87 1.90 7.14 -8.36
N THR A 88 1.12 6.44 -9.18
CA THR A 88 0.60 6.97 -10.45
C THR A 88 -0.41 8.09 -10.23
N ALA A 89 -1.20 8.05 -9.15
CA ALA A 89 -2.09 9.16 -8.77
C ALA A 89 -1.31 10.43 -8.43
N ILE A 90 -0.19 10.31 -7.70
CA ILE A 90 0.72 11.43 -7.44
C ILE A 90 1.27 11.99 -8.76
N ALA A 91 1.81 11.14 -9.64
CA ALA A 91 2.31 11.57 -10.94
C ALA A 91 1.22 12.29 -11.76
N THR A 92 -0.01 11.77 -11.74
CA THR A 92 -1.17 12.38 -12.39
C THR A 92 -1.49 13.75 -11.83
N ALA A 93 -1.47 13.92 -10.51
CA ALA A 93 -1.70 15.20 -9.85
C ALA A 93 -0.64 16.24 -10.26
N LEU A 94 0.64 15.85 -10.30
CA LEU A 94 1.73 16.73 -10.74
C LEU A 94 1.57 17.14 -12.21
N MET A 95 1.25 16.20 -13.10
CA MET A 95 0.95 16.52 -14.51
C MET A 95 -0.21 17.51 -14.63
N GLY A 96 -1.29 17.32 -13.88
CA GLY A 96 -2.46 18.20 -13.91
C GLY A 96 -2.17 19.60 -13.37
N ILE A 97 -1.38 19.69 -12.29
CA ILE A 97 -0.89 20.96 -11.75
C ILE A 97 -0.06 21.70 -12.81
N THR A 98 0.91 21.02 -13.41
CA THR A 98 1.79 21.61 -14.44
C THR A 98 0.99 22.06 -15.67
N GLU A 99 0.07 21.23 -16.16
CA GLU A 99 -0.82 21.55 -17.28
C GLU A 99 -1.66 22.80 -16.96
N LYS A 100 -2.24 22.87 -15.75
CA LYS A 100 -3.07 24.00 -15.34
C LYS A 100 -2.26 25.30 -15.23
N LEU A 101 -1.06 25.26 -14.65
CA LEU A 101 -0.19 26.44 -14.55
C LEU A 101 0.19 26.99 -15.92
N PHE A 102 0.52 26.12 -16.88
CA PHE A 102 0.83 26.55 -18.25
C PHE A 102 -0.37 27.18 -18.96
N PHE A 103 -1.60 26.76 -18.66
CA PHE A 103 -2.79 27.32 -19.28
C PHE A 103 -3.23 28.66 -18.71
N ILE A 104 -3.02 28.90 -17.40
CA ILE A 104 -3.54 30.11 -16.73
C ILE A 104 -2.49 31.22 -16.62
N LEU A 105 -1.21 30.88 -16.43
CA LEU A 105 -0.15 31.86 -16.20
C LEU A 105 0.52 32.27 -17.51
N ILE A 106 -0.24 32.98 -18.34
CA ILE A 106 0.24 33.55 -19.61
C ILE A 106 0.78 34.96 -19.39
N THR A 107 0.13 35.77 -18.54
CA THR A 107 0.50 37.17 -18.29
C THR A 107 0.18 37.56 -16.85
N PRO A 108 1.16 37.65 -15.93
CA PRO A 108 2.58 37.31 -16.12
C PRO A 108 2.78 35.82 -16.48
N SER A 109 3.83 35.54 -17.25
CA SER A 109 4.12 34.17 -17.68
C SER A 109 4.59 33.32 -16.50
N TYR A 110 4.30 32.02 -16.52
CA TYR A 110 4.76 31.11 -15.48
C TYR A 110 6.28 31.17 -15.23
N SER A 111 7.07 31.37 -16.29
CA SER A 111 8.53 31.51 -16.24
C SER A 111 9.03 32.77 -15.52
N SER A 112 8.18 33.77 -15.30
CA SER A 112 8.55 34.98 -14.56
C SER A 112 8.38 34.84 -13.05
N PHE A 113 8.17 33.62 -12.56
CA PHE A 113 8.00 33.30 -11.13
C PHE A 113 6.88 34.12 -10.44
N PRO A 114 5.65 34.16 -10.99
CA PRO A 114 4.54 34.78 -10.27
C PRO A 114 4.25 34.03 -8.96
N GLU A 115 3.72 34.74 -7.97
CA GLU A 115 3.47 34.21 -6.63
C GLU A 115 2.59 32.95 -6.64
N GLU A 116 1.56 32.92 -7.49
CA GLU A 116 0.71 31.74 -7.71
C GLU A 116 1.52 30.54 -8.21
N GLY A 117 2.45 30.74 -9.15
CA GLY A 117 3.31 29.69 -9.66
C GLY A 117 4.24 29.12 -8.59
N ILE A 118 4.83 29.98 -7.76
CA ILE A 118 5.68 29.54 -6.63
C ILE A 118 4.86 28.74 -5.61
N PHE A 119 3.67 29.24 -5.25
CA PHE A 119 2.79 28.59 -4.30
C PHE A 119 2.37 27.19 -4.76
N VAL A 120 1.92 27.07 -6.01
CA VAL A 120 1.45 25.79 -6.56
C VAL A 120 2.62 24.81 -6.78
N ASN A 121 3.83 25.29 -7.09
CA ASN A 121 5.02 24.44 -7.10
C ASN A 121 5.36 23.89 -5.72
N ALA A 122 5.26 24.72 -4.67
CA ALA A 122 5.46 24.26 -3.30
C ALA A 122 4.42 23.19 -2.91
N LEU A 123 3.15 23.33 -3.34
CA LEU A 123 2.14 22.30 -3.19
C LEU A 123 2.53 20.99 -3.90
N GLY A 124 3.05 21.07 -5.13
CA GLY A 124 3.55 19.91 -5.86
C GLY A 124 4.66 19.17 -5.11
N ILE A 125 5.63 19.90 -4.55
CA ILE A 125 6.70 19.33 -3.71
C ILE A 125 6.12 18.66 -2.46
N LEU A 126 5.14 19.28 -1.81
CA LEU A 126 4.49 18.73 -0.63
C LEU A 126 3.76 17.41 -0.95
N ILE A 127 3.08 17.32 -2.10
CA ILE A 127 2.42 16.08 -2.56
C ILE A 127 3.46 14.96 -2.75
N VAL A 128 4.62 15.26 -3.34
CA VAL A 128 5.72 14.29 -3.49
C VAL A 128 6.25 13.83 -2.13
N ALA A 129 6.51 14.77 -1.22
CA ALA A 129 7.00 14.46 0.12
C ALA A 129 6.01 13.60 0.91
N TYR A 130 4.71 13.93 0.86
CA TYR A 130 3.64 13.13 1.43
C TYR A 130 3.65 11.70 0.85
N GLY A 131 3.73 11.58 -0.47
CA GLY A 131 3.81 10.28 -1.15
C GLY A 131 5.00 9.45 -0.70
N ALA A 132 6.18 10.05 -0.62
CA ALA A 132 7.40 9.39 -0.17
C ALA A 132 7.28 8.85 1.27
N VAL A 133 6.72 9.64 2.19
CA VAL A 133 6.50 9.22 3.57
C VAL A 133 5.51 8.05 3.64
N ILE A 134 4.39 8.11 2.91
CA ILE A 134 3.40 7.03 2.89
C ILE A 134 3.99 5.73 2.32
N LEU A 135 4.71 5.81 1.19
CA LEU A 135 5.35 4.65 0.58
C LEU A 135 6.41 4.04 1.49
N TRP A 136 7.20 4.88 2.15
CA TRP A 136 8.16 4.44 3.16
C TRP A 136 7.49 3.67 4.30
N MET A 137 6.42 4.25 4.87
CA MET A 137 5.67 3.60 5.95
C MET A 137 5.04 2.28 5.52
N ALA A 138 4.40 2.26 4.35
CA ALA A 138 3.71 1.08 3.84
C ALA A 138 4.65 -0.10 3.51
N THR A 139 5.94 0.18 3.27
CA THR A 139 6.93 -0.82 2.88
C THR A 139 7.78 -1.33 4.04
N ARG A 140 7.60 -0.83 5.28
CA ARG A 140 8.34 -1.32 6.44
C ARG A 140 7.77 -2.65 6.98
N PRO A 141 8.51 -3.78 6.92
CA PRO A 141 8.01 -5.06 7.43
C PRO A 141 7.75 -5.02 8.93
N GLN A 142 8.55 -4.28 9.69
CA GLN A 142 8.42 -4.12 11.14
C GLN A 142 7.14 -3.37 11.58
N TRP A 143 6.49 -2.63 10.67
CA TRP A 143 5.23 -1.92 10.93
C TRP A 143 4.02 -2.66 10.36
N LYS A 144 4.24 -3.82 9.73
CA LYS A 144 3.16 -4.67 9.24
C LYS A 144 2.39 -5.22 10.44
N ARG A 145 1.06 -5.17 10.37
CA ARG A 145 0.19 -5.74 11.41
C ARG A 145 0.53 -7.23 11.63
N PRO A 146 0.75 -7.68 12.88
CA PRO A 146 0.97 -9.09 13.20
C PRO A 146 -0.19 -9.98 12.72
N LEU A 147 0.12 -11.20 12.32
CA LEU A 147 -0.88 -12.17 11.88
C LEU A 147 -1.83 -12.50 13.05
N GLU A 148 -3.13 -12.50 12.76
CA GLU A 148 -4.21 -12.70 13.75
C GLU A 148 -4.04 -14.05 14.51
N HIS A 149 -3.44 -15.06 13.88
CA HIS A 149 -3.12 -16.34 14.52
C HIS A 149 -2.04 -16.26 15.61
N ILE A 150 -1.09 -15.32 15.52
CA ILE A 150 -0.07 -15.12 16.57
C ILE A 150 -0.73 -14.52 17.81
N PHE A 151 -1.70 -13.62 17.64
CA PHE A 151 -2.45 -13.06 18.76
C PHE A 151 -3.28 -14.11 19.48
N VAL A 152 -4.01 -14.97 18.75
CA VAL A 152 -4.80 -16.05 19.36
C VAL A 152 -3.90 -17.11 20.02
N ALA A 153 -2.74 -17.42 19.43
CA ALA A 153 -1.78 -18.34 20.04
C ALA A 153 -1.13 -17.75 21.30
N HIS A 154 -0.75 -16.48 21.30
CA HIS A 154 -0.15 -15.80 22.46
C HIS A 154 -1.18 -15.63 23.59
N GLN A 155 -2.43 -15.34 23.25
CA GLN A 155 -3.52 -15.27 24.21
C GLN A 155 -3.84 -16.64 24.83
N ARG A 156 -3.85 -17.71 24.02
CA ARG A 156 -4.02 -19.09 24.53
C ARG A 156 -2.85 -19.58 25.38
N ILE A 157 -1.63 -19.14 25.07
CA ILE A 157 -0.44 -19.45 25.88
C ILE A 157 -0.48 -18.67 27.20
N GLY A 158 -0.92 -17.41 27.19
CA GLY A 158 -1.09 -16.60 28.39
C GLY A 158 -2.26 -17.04 29.28
N GLU A 159 -3.34 -17.57 28.70
CA GLU A 159 -4.47 -18.16 29.44
C GLU A 159 -4.18 -19.60 29.93
N GLY A 160 -3.14 -20.26 29.40
CA GLY A 160 -2.74 -21.63 29.75
C GLY A 160 -1.64 -21.75 30.81
N LEU A 161 -0.99 -20.64 31.16
CA LEU A 161 0.00 -20.57 32.24
C LEU A 161 -0.70 -20.03 33.49
N ASN A 162 -0.95 -20.90 34.48
CA ASN A 162 -1.37 -20.46 35.81
C ASN A 162 -0.19 -19.78 36.52
N ASP A 163 -0.47 -18.79 37.38
CA ASP A 163 0.54 -18.06 38.18
C ASP A 163 1.47 -18.98 39.01
N ASP A 164 1.06 -20.23 39.23
CA ASP A 164 1.82 -21.26 39.95
C ASP A 164 3.03 -21.82 39.15
N ASP A 165 3.07 -21.63 37.83
CA ASP A 165 4.11 -22.20 36.96
C ASP A 165 5.43 -21.40 36.96
N TRP A 166 5.42 -20.19 37.54
CA TRP A 166 6.63 -19.35 37.69
C TRP A 166 7.63 -19.88 38.74
N HIS A 167 7.23 -20.91 39.49
CA HIS A 167 8.05 -21.54 40.52
C HIS A 167 8.44 -22.98 40.20
N ASN A 168 8.28 -23.43 38.96
CA ASN A 168 8.64 -24.78 38.56
C ASN A 168 10.06 -24.83 37.93
N PRO A 169 11.10 -25.26 38.67
CA PRO A 169 12.49 -25.30 38.17
C PRO A 169 12.69 -26.32 37.03
N ASP A 170 11.71 -27.19 36.76
CA ASP A 170 11.81 -28.22 35.72
C ASP A 170 11.65 -27.67 34.29
N LEU A 171 11.15 -26.43 34.14
CA LEU A 171 11.01 -25.76 32.83
C LEU A 171 12.33 -25.20 32.28
N GLU A 172 13.26 -24.77 33.14
CA GLU A 172 14.58 -24.29 32.70
C GLU A 172 15.41 -25.43 32.09
N PHE A 173 15.34 -26.64 32.67
CA PHE A 173 16.18 -27.77 32.30
C PHE A 173 15.87 -28.36 30.90
N ASN A 174 14.63 -28.23 30.43
CA ASN A 174 14.23 -28.81 29.14
C ASN A 174 14.55 -27.89 27.94
N SER A 175 14.85 -26.61 28.18
CA SER A 175 15.23 -25.66 27.13
C SER A 175 16.62 -25.96 26.53
N ASP A 176 17.55 -26.45 27.35
CA ASP A 176 18.91 -26.82 26.93
C ASP A 176 18.94 -28.13 26.11
N GLY A 177 18.04 -29.07 26.41
CA GLY A 177 17.90 -30.32 25.66
C GLY A 177 17.42 -30.11 24.21
N ALA A 178 16.53 -29.13 24.02
CA ALA A 178 16.02 -28.77 22.69
C ALA A 178 17.03 -27.96 21.86
N ALA A 179 17.93 -27.20 22.49
CA ALA A 179 19.01 -26.50 21.82
C ALA A 179 20.11 -27.46 21.30
N ARG A 180 20.40 -28.54 22.03
CA ARG A 180 21.44 -29.52 21.67
C ARG A 180 21.13 -30.37 20.43
N LYS A 181 19.85 -30.50 20.03
CA LYS A 181 19.44 -31.24 18.82
C LYS A 181 19.57 -30.47 17.51
N ARG A 182 20.02 -29.21 17.52
CA ARG A 182 20.12 -28.36 16.32
C ARG A 182 21.53 -28.21 15.72
N ASN A 183 22.50 -29.05 16.11
CA ASN A 183 23.84 -29.00 15.52
C ASN A 183 24.38 -30.39 15.14
N PRO A 184 24.25 -30.86 13.89
CA PRO A 184 25.05 -31.95 13.38
C PRO A 184 26.46 -31.43 13.10
N LYS A 185 27.42 -31.88 13.91
CA LYS A 185 28.84 -31.56 13.82
C LYS A 185 29.43 -32.14 12.54
N SER A 186 30.36 -31.39 11.96
CA SER A 186 31.31 -31.78 10.94
C SER A 186 32.20 -32.95 11.39
N ASP A 187 32.76 -33.61 10.37
CA ASP A 187 33.97 -34.43 10.33
C ASP A 187 33.85 -35.93 10.64
N GLU A 188 33.86 -36.76 9.59
CA GLU A 188 34.78 -37.89 9.56
C GLU A 188 35.43 -38.05 8.17
N VAL A 189 36.75 -38.19 8.22
CA VAL A 189 37.74 -38.20 7.15
C VAL A 189 37.89 -39.60 6.58
N GLY A 190 38.12 -39.71 5.26
CA GLY A 190 39.15 -40.62 4.74
C GLY A 190 38.73 -41.79 3.83
N GLN A 191 39.18 -41.69 2.58
CA GLN A 191 39.75 -42.77 1.74
C GLN A 191 38.87 -43.98 1.32
N ARG A 192 38.66 -44.17 0.01
CA ARG A 192 39.46 -45.06 -0.87
C ARG A 192 38.91 -45.16 -2.30
N SER A 193 39.83 -45.49 -3.21
CA SER A 193 39.85 -45.43 -4.67
C SER A 193 39.02 -46.47 -5.46
N THR A 194 39.02 -46.25 -6.79
CA THR A 194 38.80 -47.20 -7.93
C THR A 194 37.36 -47.65 -8.16
N THR A 195 36.79 -47.72 -9.36
CA THR A 195 37.28 -47.69 -10.76
C THR A 195 36.18 -47.06 -11.62
#